data_AF-A0A7X9T8Z1-F1
#
_entry.id   AF-A0A7X9T8Z1-F1
#
_cell.length_a   1.000
_cell.length_b   1.000
_cell.length_c   1.000
_cell.angle_alpha   90.00
_cell.angle_beta   90.00
_cell.angle_gamma   90.00
#
_symmetry.space_group_name_H-M   'P 1'
#
loop_
_entity.id
_entity.type
_entity.pdbx_description
1 polymer ?
#
loop_
_entity_poly.entity_id
_entity_poly.type
_entity_poly.pdbx_seq_one_letter_code
_entity_poly.pdbx_strand_id
1 'polypeptide(L)'
;MDAQTATNGMVRVSGKAPGELASAMGKGRTYVYSLLNHESVPRLDTFVRLAHACGYRLILETEDGSKGVELYSDVDVEGSDSVEACDLANSLLERSVGEDAVKNMTSAEWYEAVQKLLPHAVELIHKREERFFESGDSEGRDHPIMKFF
;
A
#
# COMPACT_ATOMS: atom_id res chain seq x y z
N MET A 1 -17.90 -17.30 -0.18
CA MET A 1 -17.40 -17.07 -1.57
C MET A 1 -15.90 -16.89 -1.46
N ASP A 2 -15.07 -17.62 -2.21
CA ASP A 2 -13.62 -17.53 -1.98
C ASP A 2 -13.02 -16.18 -2.44
N ALA A 3 -11.93 -15.76 -1.79
CA ALA A 3 -11.29 -14.47 -2.03
C ALA A 3 -10.76 -14.33 -3.46
N GLN A 4 -10.41 -15.43 -4.12
CA GLN A 4 -9.94 -15.43 -5.50
C GLN A 4 -11.10 -15.12 -6.46
N THR A 5 -12.26 -15.72 -6.23
CA THR A 5 -13.49 -15.45 -6.97
C THR A 5 -13.94 -14.00 -6.76
N ALA A 6 -13.80 -13.47 -5.55
CA ALA A 6 -14.06 -12.06 -5.27
C ALA A 6 -13.09 -11.15 -6.03
N THR A 7 -11.79 -11.43 -5.95
CA THR A 7 -10.72 -10.69 -6.64
C THR A 7 -10.95 -10.68 -8.15
N ASN A 8 -11.11 -11.85 -8.76
CA ASN A 8 -11.33 -12.00 -10.19
C ASN A 8 -12.65 -11.35 -10.63
N GLY A 9 -13.70 -11.45 -9.80
CA GLY A 9 -14.97 -10.80 -10.03
C GLY A 9 -14.85 -9.28 -10.08
N MET A 10 -14.24 -8.68 -9.06
CA MET A 10 -14.00 -7.23 -8.98
C MET A 10 -13.17 -6.73 -10.17
N VAL A 11 -12.07 -7.42 -10.47
CA VAL A 11 -11.17 -7.05 -11.57
C VAL A 11 -11.89 -7.14 -12.90
N ARG A 12 -12.64 -8.22 -13.15
CA ARG A 12 -13.38 -8.40 -14.40
C ARG A 12 -14.44 -7.32 -14.60
N VAL A 13 -15.18 -6.96 -13.55
CA VAL A 13 -16.23 -5.93 -13.62
C VAL A 13 -15.64 -4.54 -13.76
N SER A 14 -14.46 -4.28 -13.16
CA SER A 14 -13.78 -2.99 -13.28
C SER A 14 -13.34 -2.66 -14.71
N GLY A 15 -13.15 -3.68 -15.56
CA GLY A 15 -12.67 -3.52 -16.93
C GLY A 15 -11.21 -3.08 -17.05
N LYS A 16 -10.49 -2.95 -15.94
CA LYS A 16 -9.10 -2.47 -15.92
C LYS A 16 -8.11 -3.56 -16.29
N ALA A 17 -7.12 -3.21 -17.11
CA ALA A 17 -6.01 -4.08 -17.42
C ALA A 17 -5.06 -4.22 -16.20
N PRO A 18 -4.31 -5.33 -16.08
CA PRO A 18 -3.34 -5.51 -15.00
C PRO A 18 -2.32 -4.37 -14.86
N GLY A 19 -1.93 -3.74 -15.98
CA GLY A 19 -1.05 -2.58 -15.97
C GLY A 19 -1.67 -1.32 -15.38
N GLU A 20 -2.97 -1.11 -15.56
CA GLU A 20 -3.72 0.01 -14.98
C GLU A 20 -3.95 -0.21 -13.48
N LEU A 21 -4.24 -1.44 -13.08
CA LEU A 21 -4.34 -1.83 -11.67
C LEU A 21 -3.00 -1.67 -10.96
N ALA A 22 -1.90 -2.09 -11.58
CA ALA A 22 -0.54 -1.88 -11.05
C ALA A 22 -0.25 -0.40 -10.79
N SER A 23 -0.57 0.46 -11.76
CA SER A 23 -0.43 1.91 -11.60
C SER A 23 -1.31 2.47 -10.50
N ALA A 24 -2.58 2.06 -10.42
CA ALA A 24 -3.53 2.53 -9.42
C ALA A 24 -3.21 2.05 -8.00
N MET A 25 -2.55 0.90 -7.86
CA MET A 25 -2.14 0.35 -6.57
C MET A 25 -0.76 0.84 -6.12
N GLY A 26 -0.02 1.55 -6.97
CA GLY A 26 1.38 1.92 -6.71
C GLY A 26 2.32 0.70 -6.66
N LYS A 27 2.02 -0.37 -7.41
CA LYS A 27 2.79 -1.63 -7.37
C LYS A 27 3.31 -2.01 -8.75
N GLY A 28 4.35 -2.85 -8.77
CA GLY A 28 4.92 -3.36 -10.01
C GLY A 28 3.94 -4.24 -10.81
N ARG A 29 4.04 -4.23 -12.14
CA ARG A 29 3.18 -5.07 -13.01
C ARG A 29 3.29 -6.55 -12.66
N THR A 30 4.51 -7.04 -12.44
CA THR A 30 4.77 -8.43 -12.05
C THR A 30 4.04 -8.79 -10.77
N TYR A 31 4.00 -7.89 -9.78
CA TYR A 31 3.28 -8.10 -8.53
C TYR A 31 1.78 -8.29 -8.77
N VAL A 32 1.15 -7.41 -9.57
CA VAL A 32 -0.28 -7.56 -9.89
C VAL A 32 -0.55 -8.81 -10.71
N TYR A 33 0.32 -9.15 -11.67
CA TYR A 33 0.20 -10.40 -12.41
C TYR A 33 0.28 -11.63 -11.51
N SER A 34 1.20 -11.64 -10.55
CA SER A 34 1.29 -12.71 -9.55
C SER A 34 0.05 -12.74 -8.67
N LEU A 35 -0.39 -11.59 -8.17
CA LEU A 35 -1.59 -11.46 -7.34
C LEU A 35 -2.85 -12.03 -8.02
N LEU A 36 -3.04 -11.76 -9.31
CA LEU A 36 -4.22 -12.22 -10.05
C LEU A 36 -4.16 -13.72 -10.40
N ASN A 37 -2.96 -14.29 -10.48
CA ASN A 37 -2.75 -15.67 -10.91
C ASN A 37 -2.49 -16.65 -9.76
N HIS A 38 -2.08 -16.19 -8.58
CA HIS A 38 -1.88 -17.03 -7.40
C HIS A 38 -3.21 -17.30 -6.68
N GLU A 39 -3.37 -18.53 -6.18
CA GLU A 39 -4.54 -18.95 -5.37
C GLU A 39 -4.45 -18.48 -3.89
N SER A 40 -3.39 -17.77 -3.52
CA SER A 40 -3.20 -17.27 -2.16
C SER A 40 -4.09 -16.06 -1.90
N VAL A 41 -4.76 -16.05 -0.75
CA VAL A 41 -5.52 -14.88 -0.29
C VAL A 41 -4.56 -13.71 -0.07
N PRO A 42 -4.73 -12.57 -0.78
CA PRO A 42 -3.92 -11.40 -0.51
C PRO A 42 -4.10 -10.91 0.92
N ARG A 43 -3.06 -10.26 1.46
CA ARG A 43 -3.17 -9.56 2.74
C ARG A 43 -4.26 -8.48 2.64
N LEU A 44 -4.87 -8.17 3.79
CA LEU A 44 -6.02 -7.28 3.86
C LEU A 44 -5.73 -5.90 3.25
N ASP A 45 -4.54 -5.34 3.49
CA ASP A 45 -4.08 -4.09 2.90
C ASP A 45 -4.03 -4.14 1.36
N THR A 46 -3.49 -5.23 0.81
CA THR A 46 -3.42 -5.47 -0.63
C THR A 46 -4.81 -5.62 -1.22
N PHE A 47 -5.68 -6.37 -0.52
CA PHE A 47 -7.05 -6.61 -0.96
C PHE A 47 -7.85 -5.31 -1.01
N VAL A 48 -7.69 -4.43 0.00
CA VAL A 48 -8.35 -3.13 -0.02
C VAL A 48 -7.83 -2.25 -1.16
N ARG A 49 -6.50 -2.13 -1.33
CA ARG A 49 -5.92 -1.32 -2.42
C ARG A 49 -6.40 -1.81 -3.79
N LEU A 50 -6.52 -3.13 -3.97
CA LEU A 50 -7.07 -3.72 -5.18
C LEU A 50 -8.56 -3.39 -5.36
N ALA A 51 -9.37 -3.55 -4.32
CA ALA A 51 -10.79 -3.24 -4.35
C ALA A 51 -11.02 -1.77 -4.72
N HIS A 52 -10.27 -0.86 -4.09
CA HIS A 52 -10.29 0.57 -4.38
C HIS A 52 -9.86 0.87 -5.82
N ALA A 53 -8.76 0.26 -6.28
CA ALA A 53 -8.30 0.37 -7.66
C ALA A 53 -9.37 -0.11 -8.66
N CYS A 54 -10.21 -1.08 -8.27
CA CYS A 54 -11.33 -1.57 -9.07
C CYS A 54 -12.62 -0.73 -8.92
N GLY A 55 -12.65 0.31 -8.08
CA GLY A 55 -13.82 1.16 -7.84
C GLY A 55 -14.78 0.64 -6.77
N TYR A 56 -14.33 -0.25 -5.90
CA TYR A 56 -15.10 -0.82 -4.79
C TYR A 56 -14.66 -0.23 -3.46
N ARG A 57 -15.60 -0.20 -2.51
CA ARG A 57 -15.35 0.10 -1.09
C ARG A 57 -15.33 -1.21 -0.31
N LEU A 58 -14.38 -1.35 0.61
CA LEU A 58 -14.33 -2.54 1.47
C LEU A 58 -14.89 -2.20 2.85
N ILE A 59 -15.92 -2.94 3.28
CA ILE A 59 -16.59 -2.74 4.56
C ILE A 59 -16.46 -4.02 5.37
N LEU A 60 -15.94 -3.91 6.59
CA LEU A 60 -16.06 -4.94 7.61
C LEU A 60 -17.42 -4.79 8.27
N GLU A 61 -18.31 -5.73 7.98
CA GLU A 61 -19.63 -5.77 8.61
C GLU A 61 -19.64 -6.77 9.77
N THR A 62 -20.42 -6.47 10.80
CA THR A 62 -20.77 -7.46 11.83
C THR A 62 -21.56 -8.61 11.20
N GLU A 63 -21.49 -9.81 11.78
CA GLU A 63 -22.17 -11.00 11.21
C GLU A 63 -23.68 -10.79 11.00
N ASP A 64 -24.30 -9.92 11.80
CA ASP A 64 -25.72 -9.56 11.72
C ASP A 64 -26.02 -8.39 10.76
N GLY A 65 -25.01 -7.83 10.09
CA GLY A 65 -25.11 -6.70 9.17
C GLY A 65 -25.51 -5.38 9.85
N SER A 66 -25.53 -5.32 11.18
CA SER A 66 -26.02 -4.15 11.91
C SER A 66 -25.03 -2.98 11.94
N LYS A 67 -23.73 -3.25 11.77
CA LYS A 67 -22.65 -2.26 11.80
C LYS A 67 -21.60 -2.57 10.74
N GLY A 68 -21.12 -1.52 10.06
CA GLY A 68 -20.05 -1.60 9.09
C GLY A 68 -18.93 -0.62 9.42
N VAL A 69 -17.68 -1.07 9.31
CA VAL A 69 -16.47 -0.23 9.37
C VAL A 69 -15.79 -0.29 8.02
N GLU A 70 -15.64 0.86 7.36
CA GLU A 70 -14.91 0.95 6.10
C GLU A 70 -13.41 0.79 6.33
N LEU A 71 -12.78 -0.06 5.53
CA LEU A 71 -11.34 -0.22 5.48
C LEU A 71 -10.82 0.65 4.34
N TYR A 72 -10.02 1.67 4.71
CA TYR A 72 -9.43 2.73 3.89
C TYR A 72 -10.39 3.84 3.46
N SER A 73 -10.01 5.07 3.78
CA SER A 73 -10.72 6.30 3.39
C SER A 73 -9.89 7.07 2.35
N ASP A 74 -10.49 8.01 1.62
CA ASP A 74 -9.85 8.81 0.55
C ASP A 74 -8.50 9.45 0.94
N VAL A 75 -8.21 9.57 2.24
CA VAL A 75 -6.95 10.05 2.82
C VAL A 75 -5.75 9.16 2.45
N ASP A 76 -5.97 7.87 2.22
CA ASP A 76 -4.90 6.90 1.95
C ASP A 76 -4.53 6.78 0.46
N VAL A 77 -5.38 7.28 -0.45
CA VAL A 77 -5.26 7.04 -1.90
C VAL A 77 -4.51 8.16 -2.62
N GLU A 78 -4.65 9.40 -2.16
CA GLU A 78 -3.90 10.54 -2.71
C GLU A 78 -2.79 11.04 -1.76
N GLY A 79 -2.78 10.57 -0.50
CA GLY A 79 -1.98 11.15 0.57
C GLY A 79 -0.92 10.25 1.20
N SER A 80 -1.13 8.93 1.30
CA SER A 80 -0.28 8.05 2.15
C SER A 80 1.18 7.98 1.69
N ASP A 81 1.44 7.76 0.40
CA ASP A 81 2.82 7.74 -0.11
C ASP A 81 3.44 9.14 -0.06
N SER A 82 2.64 10.22 -0.16
CA SER A 82 3.14 11.60 -0.09
C SER A 82 3.46 12.03 1.35
N VAL A 83 2.67 11.60 2.33
CA VAL A 83 2.85 11.90 3.75
C VAL A 83 3.99 11.06 4.31
N GLU A 84 4.04 9.76 4.00
CA GLU A 84 5.18 8.90 4.38
C GLU A 84 6.49 9.35 3.70
N ALA A 85 6.44 9.77 2.43
CA ALA A 85 7.61 10.32 1.76
C ALA A 85 8.00 11.69 2.31
N CYS A 86 7.05 12.55 2.69
CA CYS A 86 7.35 13.84 3.33
C CYS A 86 7.94 13.65 4.72
N ASP A 87 7.40 12.75 5.53
CA ASP A 87 7.90 12.42 6.87
C ASP A 87 9.30 11.80 6.80
N LEU A 88 9.52 10.91 5.82
CA LEU A 88 10.84 10.33 5.57
C LEU A 88 11.82 11.39 5.02
N ALA A 89 11.39 12.25 4.10
CA ALA A 89 12.19 13.36 3.60
C ALA A 89 12.57 14.34 4.72
N ASN A 90 11.65 14.63 5.64
CA ASN A 90 11.92 15.43 6.83
C ASN A 90 12.94 14.74 7.75
N SER A 91 12.78 13.44 8.00
CA SER A 91 13.72 12.65 8.79
C SER A 91 15.13 12.59 8.15
N LEU A 92 15.20 12.53 6.82
CA LEU A 92 16.47 12.60 6.08
C LEU A 92 17.12 13.98 6.18
N LEU A 93 16.31 15.04 6.11
CA LEU A 93 16.77 16.42 6.28
C LEU A 93 17.36 16.61 7.68
N GLU A 94 16.64 16.23 8.74
CA GLU A 94 17.10 16.29 10.13
C GLU A 94 18.41 15.52 10.32
N ARG A 95 18.56 14.36 9.70
CA ARG A 95 19.83 13.59 9.75
C ARG A 95 20.97 14.27 8.99
N SER A 96 20.67 15.02 7.94
CA SER A 96 21.69 15.66 7.10
C SER A 96 22.19 16.98 7.68
N VAL A 97 21.31 17.80 8.25
CA VAL A 97 21.65 19.16 8.70
C VAL A 97 21.52 19.36 10.22
N GLY A 98 20.93 18.39 10.93
CA GLY A 98 20.67 18.46 12.36
C GLY A 98 19.30 19.06 12.69
N GLU A 99 18.65 18.51 13.72
CA GLU A 99 17.30 18.91 14.17
C GLU A 99 17.21 20.41 14.50
N ASP A 100 18.26 20.97 15.14
CA ASP A 100 18.32 22.39 15.48
C ASP A 100 18.43 23.29 14.25
N ALA A 101 19.07 22.82 13.18
CA ALA A 101 19.14 23.58 11.93
C ALA A 101 17.77 23.60 11.24
N VAL A 102 17.04 22.47 11.24
CA VAL A 102 15.69 22.37 10.67
C VAL A 102 14.70 23.27 11.42
N LYS A 103 14.76 23.31 12.76
CA LYS A 103 13.90 24.19 13.58
C LYS A 103 14.10 25.68 13.33
N ASN A 104 15.29 26.07 12.89
CA ASN A 104 15.64 27.46 12.59
C ASN A 104 15.40 27.83 11.11
N MET A 105 15.01 26.89 10.26
CA MET A 105 14.65 27.18 8.86
C MET A 105 13.31 27.91 8.78
N THR A 106 13.20 28.78 7.78
CA THR A 106 11.89 29.32 7.39
C THR A 106 11.05 28.22 6.73
N SER A 107 9.73 28.38 6.75
CA SER A 107 8.82 27.42 6.10
C SER A 107 9.10 27.24 4.60
N ALA A 108 9.60 28.29 3.93
CA ALA A 108 9.95 28.23 2.51
C ALA A 108 11.23 27.41 2.27
N GLU A 109 12.27 27.61 3.09
CA GLU A 109 13.51 26.84 3.01
C GLU A 109 13.28 25.37 3.36
N TRP A 110 12.47 25.10 4.38
CA TRP A 110 12.05 23.75 4.76
C TRP A 110 11.32 23.06 3.60
N TYR A 111 10.33 23.73 3.01
CA TYR A 111 9.54 23.16 1.91
C TYR A 111 10.41 22.84 0.69
N GLU A 112 11.32 23.75 0.31
CA GLU A 112 12.25 23.52 -0.80
C GLU A 112 13.21 22.35 -0.52
N ALA A 113 13.71 22.23 0.71
CA ALA A 113 14.59 21.16 1.12
C ALA A 113 13.88 19.79 1.13
N VAL A 114 12.67 19.72 1.67
CA VAL A 114 11.84 18.52 1.67
C VAL A 114 11.48 18.10 0.25
N GLN A 115 11.09 19.03 -0.62
CA GLN A 115 10.80 18.70 -2.03
C GLN A 115 12.01 18.13 -2.78
N LYS A 116 13.24 18.60 -2.49
CA LYS A 116 14.46 18.05 -3.09
C LYS A 116 14.74 16.61 -2.64
N LEU A 117 14.34 16.26 -1.42
CA LEU A 117 14.57 14.93 -0.84
C LEU A 117 13.43 13.95 -1.13
N LEU A 118 12.25 14.45 -1.49
CA LEU A 118 11.05 13.65 -1.72
C LEU A 118 11.25 12.51 -2.74
N PRO A 119 11.90 12.71 -3.91
CA PRO A 119 12.11 11.62 -4.86
C PRO A 119 12.97 10.49 -4.29
N HIS A 120 13.95 10.84 -3.47
CA HIS A 120 14.84 9.86 -2.83
C HIS A 120 14.13 9.11 -1.69
N ALA A 121 13.27 9.80 -0.93
CA ALA A 121 12.42 9.17 0.08
C ALA A 121 11.48 8.12 -0.55
N VAL A 122 10.82 8.47 -1.66
CA VAL A 122 9.97 7.55 -2.43
C VAL A 122 10.77 6.32 -2.90
N GLU A 123 11.98 6.53 -3.44
CA GLU A 123 12.85 5.44 -3.89
C GLU A 123 13.25 4.50 -2.75
N LEU A 124 13.52 5.04 -1.55
CA LEU A 124 13.87 4.26 -0.36
C LEU A 124 12.68 3.46 0.17
N ILE A 125 11.48 4.03 0.13
CA ILE A 125 10.24 3.32 0.49
C ILE A 125 10.06 2.14 -0.47
N HIS A 126 10.13 2.36 -1.78
CA HIS A 126 10.04 1.28 -2.77
C HIS A 126 11.11 0.20 -2.56
N LYS A 127 12.38 0.57 -2.34
CA LYS A 127 13.47 -0.38 -2.06
C LYS A 127 13.31 -1.15 -0.75
N ARG A 128 12.68 -0.55 0.26
CA ARG A 128 12.37 -1.21 1.53
C ARG A 128 11.26 -2.25 1.32
N GLU A 129 10.24 -1.88 0.56
CA GLU A 129 9.18 -2.81 0.19
C GLU A 129 9.74 -3.99 -0.60
N GLU A 130 10.58 -3.76 -1.62
CA GLU A 130 11.22 -4.81 -2.43
C GLU A 130 12.06 -5.80 -1.60
N ARG A 131 12.89 -5.30 -0.66
CA ARG A 131 13.74 -6.16 0.18
C ARG A 131 13.00 -7.00 1.20
N PHE A 132 11.79 -6.60 1.61
CA PHE A 132 10.94 -7.41 2.48
C PHE A 132 10.45 -8.70 1.77
N PHE A 133 10.46 -8.72 0.43
CA PHE A 133 10.05 -9.88 -0.37
C PHE A 133 11.19 -10.85 -0.68
N GLU A 134 12.46 -10.42 -0.66
CA GLU A 134 13.60 -11.32 -0.87
C GLU A 134 13.97 -12.15 0.37
N SER A 135 13.59 -11.70 1.58
CA SER A 135 13.82 -12.45 2.83
C SER A 135 12.71 -13.47 3.17
N GLY A 136 11.78 -13.72 2.24
CA GLY A 136 10.61 -14.57 2.44
C GLY A 136 10.82 -16.04 2.05
N ASP A 137 12.03 -16.58 2.15
CA ASP A 137 12.26 -18.01 1.90
C ASP A 137 12.90 -18.71 3.10
N SER A 138 12.30 -19.86 3.44
CA SER A 138 12.69 -20.87 4.44
C SER A 138 12.59 -20.52 5.93
N GLU A 139 11.48 -20.89 6.57
CA GLU A 139 11.50 -21.92 7.63
C GLU A 139 10.07 -22.34 8.02
N GLY A 140 9.82 -23.65 7.94
CA GLY A 140 8.50 -24.21 8.13
C GLY A 140 7.99 -24.14 9.57
N ARG A 141 6.67 -24.20 9.69
CA ARG A 141 6.02 -24.96 10.76
C ARG A 141 4.57 -25.26 10.38
N ASP A 142 4.25 -26.55 10.44
CA ASP A 142 2.91 -27.10 10.46
C ASP A 142 1.99 -26.29 11.38
N HIS A 143 0.85 -25.85 10.87
CA HIS A 143 -0.44 -26.09 11.52
C HIS A 143 -1.60 -25.84 10.55
N PRO A 144 -2.64 -26.70 10.58
CA PRO A 144 -3.85 -26.52 9.80
C PRO A 144 -4.80 -25.55 10.51
N ILE A 145 -5.60 -24.83 9.74
CA ILE A 145 -7.07 -24.83 9.78
C ILE A 145 -7.57 -23.63 8.99
N MET A 146 -8.40 -23.95 8.00
CA MET A 146 -9.11 -23.05 7.12
C MET A 146 -10.50 -22.71 7.71
N LYS A 147 -10.99 -21.53 7.33
CA LYS A 147 -12.40 -21.13 7.01
C LYS A 147 -12.92 -19.98 7.86
N PHE A 148 -13.44 -18.96 7.16
CA PHE A 148 -14.82 -18.49 7.37
C PHE A 148 -15.46 -18.08 6.01
N PHE A 149 -16.57 -18.78 5.70
CA PHE A 149 -17.68 -18.64 4.72
C PHE A 149 -17.52 -18.07 3.29
#